data_AF-A0A1H0PPW8-F1
#
_entry.id   AF-A0A1H0PPW8-F1
#
_cell.length_a   1.000
_cell.length_b   1.000
_cell.length_c   1.000
_cell.angle_alpha   90.00
_cell.angle_beta   90.00
_cell.angle_gamma   90.00
#
_symmetry.space_group_name_H-M   'P 1'
#
loop_
_entity.id
_entity.type
_entity.pdbx_description
1 polymer ?
#
loop_
_entity_poly.entity_id
_entity_poly.type
_entity_poly.pdbx_seq_one_letter_code
_entity_poly.pdbx_strand_id
1 'polypeptide(L)'
;MNIVINPLISHNAKKTNLRRLKTDAADAHLLGALFYKEEFEPYKKRGQHLMNLRYLTRQHESLTGMYVQVKLQFQAILDQVFPEYHGVFGDLYSKVSLRLLALHPTSKEVLELDEKEITATILAEIGEIDRFNHAKKFVAFAGIDPSDFSSGKFTASNHK
;
A
#
# COMPACT_ATOMS: atom_id res chain seq x y z
N MET A 1 -5.14 -36.45 -14.25
CA MET A 1 -4.15 -36.60 -13.17
C MET A 1 -3.03 -35.64 -13.48
N ASN A 2 -2.90 -34.55 -12.73
CA ASN A 2 -1.88 -33.52 -13.01
C ASN A 2 -0.72 -33.74 -12.05
N ILE A 3 0.50 -33.66 -12.57
CA ILE A 3 1.73 -33.93 -11.84
C ILE A 3 2.55 -32.66 -11.92
N VAL A 4 2.93 -32.12 -10.76
CA VAL A 4 3.75 -30.92 -10.70
C VAL A 4 5.19 -31.35 -10.49
N ILE A 5 5.99 -31.14 -11.54
CA ILE A 5 7.42 -31.40 -11.52
C ILE A 5 8.12 -30.13 -11.05
N ASN A 6 9.03 -30.25 -10.09
CA ASN A 6 9.86 -29.13 -9.67
C ASN A 6 10.73 -28.63 -10.86
N PRO A 7 10.68 -27.34 -11.21
CA PRO A 7 11.47 -26.79 -12.33
C PRO A 7 12.97 -27.07 -12.24
N LEU A 8 13.53 -27.21 -11.03
CA LEU A 8 14.94 -27.49 -10.80
C LEU A 8 15.33 -28.91 -11.24
N ILE A 9 14.47 -29.89 -10.99
CA ILE A 9 14.69 -31.29 -11.36
C ILE A 9 14.66 -31.43 -12.88
N SER A 10 13.63 -30.85 -13.53
CA SER A 10 13.52 -30.82 -14.98
C SER A 10 14.74 -30.16 -15.64
N HIS A 11 15.20 -29.03 -15.08
CA HIS A 11 16.35 -28.32 -15.61
C HIS A 11 17.67 -29.09 -15.44
N ASN A 12 17.87 -29.80 -14.32
CA ASN A 12 19.03 -30.65 -14.11
C ASN A 12 19.05 -31.87 -15.06
N ALA A 13 17.88 -32.49 -15.31
CA ALA A 13 17.76 -33.56 -16.29
C ALA A 13 18.05 -33.10 -17.74
N LYS A 14 17.81 -31.82 -18.06
CA LYS A 14 18.22 -31.26 -19.36
C LYS A 14 19.74 -31.09 -19.48
N LYS A 15 20.44 -30.86 -18.36
CA LYS A 15 21.90 -30.66 -18.32
C LYS A 15 22.70 -31.95 -18.45
N THR A 16 22.12 -33.12 -18.18
CA THR A 16 22.80 -34.41 -18.36
C THR A 16 23.01 -34.76 -19.84
N ASN A 17 22.29 -34.11 -20.75
CA ASN A 17 22.49 -34.26 -22.19
C ASN A 17 23.64 -33.36 -22.68
N LEU A 18 24.67 -33.98 -23.26
CA LEU A 18 25.88 -33.32 -23.80
C LEU A 18 25.58 -32.29 -24.91
N ARG A 19 24.42 -32.36 -25.57
CA ARG A 19 23.99 -31.44 -26.62
C ARG A 19 22.69 -30.74 -26.22
N ARG A 20 22.70 -29.40 -26.23
CA ARG A 20 21.51 -28.57 -26.06
C ARG A 20 20.62 -28.65 -27.31
N LEU A 21 19.63 -29.53 -27.29
CA LEU A 21 18.59 -29.61 -28.32
C LEU A 21 17.43 -28.71 -27.88
N LYS A 22 17.25 -27.58 -28.56
CA LYS A 22 16.18 -26.62 -28.29
C LYS A 22 14.94 -26.97 -29.12
N THR A 23 14.39 -28.16 -28.90
CA THR A 23 13.19 -28.65 -29.59
C THR A 23 12.13 -29.10 -28.60
N ASP A 24 10.89 -28.66 -28.81
CA ASP A 24 9.75 -28.97 -27.91
C ASP A 24 9.47 -30.48 -27.86
N ALA A 25 9.72 -31.22 -28.95
CA ALA A 25 9.57 -32.68 -28.99
C ALA A 25 10.58 -33.41 -28.09
N ALA A 26 11.83 -32.94 -28.04
CA ALA A 26 12.85 -33.52 -27.16
C ALA A 26 12.57 -33.19 -25.69
N ASP A 27 12.08 -31.99 -25.42
CA ASP A 27 11.67 -31.55 -24.08
C ASP A 27 10.48 -32.36 -23.55
N ALA A 28 9.47 -32.62 -24.39
CA ALA A 28 8.34 -33.47 -24.04
C ALA A 28 8.77 -34.91 -23.75
N HIS A 29 9.66 -35.47 -24.58
CA HIS A 29 10.20 -36.81 -24.37
C HIS A 29 11.00 -36.91 -23.07
N LEU A 30 11.83 -35.91 -22.75
CA LEU A 30 12.60 -35.88 -21.51
C LEU A 30 11.70 -35.80 -20.28
N LEU A 31 10.67 -34.97 -20.30
CA LEU A 31 9.68 -34.88 -19.22
C LEU A 31 8.93 -36.21 -19.03
N GLY A 32 8.57 -36.88 -20.13
CA GLY A 32 7.98 -38.21 -20.09
C GLY A 32 8.93 -39.26 -19.50
N ALA A 33 10.19 -39.27 -19.92
CA ALA A 33 11.21 -40.17 -19.39
C ALA A 33 11.52 -39.90 -17.90
N LEU A 34 11.49 -38.63 -17.47
CA LEU A 34 11.62 -38.24 -16.07
C LEU A 34 10.45 -38.78 -15.25
N PHE A 35 9.23 -38.67 -15.77
CA PHE A 35 8.01 -39.17 -15.12
C PHE A 35 8.07 -40.66 -14.80
N TYR A 36 8.68 -41.47 -15.65
CA TYR A 36 8.85 -42.91 -15.39
C TYR A 36 10.04 -43.26 -14.48
N LYS A 37 11.00 -42.35 -14.29
CA LYS A 37 12.21 -42.59 -13.49
C LYS A 37 12.08 -42.15 -12.04
N GLU A 38 11.25 -41.15 -11.77
CA GLU A 38 11.06 -40.61 -10.43
C GLU A 38 9.62 -40.86 -9.96
N GLU A 39 9.46 -41.24 -8.69
CA GLU A 39 8.14 -41.37 -8.07
C GLU A 39 7.59 -39.96 -7.74
N PHE A 40 6.84 -39.38 -8.66
CA PHE A 40 6.18 -38.10 -8.42
C PHE A 40 4.85 -38.29 -7.68
N GLU A 41 4.66 -37.54 -6.59
CA GLU A 41 3.36 -37.46 -5.94
C GLU A 41 2.34 -36.74 -6.85
N PRO A 42 1.07 -37.21 -6.90
CA PRO A 42 0.00 -36.48 -7.58
C PRO A 42 -0.15 -35.07 -7.01
N TYR A 43 -0.33 -34.08 -7.88
CA TYR A 43 -0.55 -32.70 -7.43
C TYR A 43 -1.80 -32.61 -6.56
N LYS A 44 -1.61 -32.32 -5.27
CA LYS A 44 -2.70 -32.02 -4.34
C LYS A 44 -3.24 -30.63 -4.70
N LYS A 45 -4.49 -30.54 -5.14
CA LYS A 45 -5.16 -29.25 -5.40
C LYS A 45 -5.04 -28.40 -4.14
N ARG A 46 -4.47 -27.20 -4.27
CA ARG A 46 -4.42 -26.23 -3.16
C ARG A 46 -5.83 -25.99 -2.66
N GLY A 47 -6.03 -26.09 -1.34
CA GLY A 47 -7.35 -25.86 -0.73
C GLY A 47 -7.85 -24.44 -1.00
N GLN A 48 -9.17 -24.28 -1.04
CA GLN A 48 -9.84 -23.00 -1.31
C GLN A 48 -9.32 -21.88 -0.39
N HIS A 49 -9.04 -22.20 0.88
CA HIS A 49 -8.48 -21.25 1.86
C HIS A 49 -7.16 -20.61 1.42
N LEU A 50 -6.25 -21.39 0.83
CA LEU A 50 -4.95 -20.87 0.39
C LEU A 50 -5.08 -19.97 -0.84
N MET A 51 -6.04 -20.26 -1.71
CA MET A 51 -6.36 -19.41 -2.86
C MET A 51 -6.99 -18.09 -2.41
N ASN A 52 -7.95 -18.15 -1.46
CA ASN A 52 -8.58 -16.98 -0.87
C ASN A 52 -7.54 -16.10 -0.15
N LEU A 53 -6.63 -16.69 0.62
CA LEU A 53 -5.58 -15.95 1.32
C LEU A 53 -4.68 -15.20 0.33
N ARG A 54 -4.20 -15.90 -0.71
CA ARG A 54 -3.38 -15.25 -1.76
C ARG A 54 -4.14 -14.14 -2.48
N TYR A 55 -5.44 -14.32 -2.71
CA TYR A 55 -6.28 -13.30 -3.32
C TYR A 55 -6.37 -12.05 -2.44
N LEU A 56 -6.65 -12.22 -1.14
CA LEU A 56 -6.71 -11.11 -0.18
C LEU A 56 -5.37 -10.37 -0.06
N THR A 57 -4.24 -11.08 -0.01
CA THR A 57 -2.91 -10.43 0.03
C THR A 57 -2.67 -9.55 -1.20
N ARG A 58 -3.02 -10.06 -2.40
CA ARG A 58 -2.89 -9.29 -3.64
C ARG A 58 -3.84 -8.10 -3.71
N GLN A 59 -5.07 -8.26 -3.20
CA GLN A 59 -6.00 -7.14 -3.10
C GLN A 59 -5.49 -6.06 -2.15
N HIS A 60 -4.94 -6.45 -1.00
CA HIS A 60 -4.35 -5.51 -0.05
C HIS A 60 -3.17 -4.74 -0.67
N GLU A 61 -2.27 -5.43 -1.39
CA GLU A 61 -1.18 -4.78 -2.13
C GLU A 61 -1.70 -3.79 -3.18
N SER A 62 -2.74 -4.18 -3.94
CA SER A 62 -3.37 -3.32 -4.94
C SER A 62 -4.03 -2.09 -4.31
N LEU A 63 -4.74 -2.26 -3.20
CA LEU A 63 -5.38 -1.16 -2.47
C LEU A 63 -4.33 -0.21 -1.88
N THR A 64 -3.26 -0.75 -1.30
CA THR A 64 -2.14 0.04 -0.80
C THR A 64 -1.48 0.85 -1.92
N GLY A 65 -1.29 0.25 -3.10
CA GLY A 65 -0.77 0.95 -4.27
C GLY A 65 -1.66 2.10 -4.73
N MET A 66 -2.96 1.86 -4.85
CA MET A 66 -3.94 2.91 -5.18
C MET A 66 -3.98 4.01 -4.13
N TYR A 67 -3.92 3.67 -2.84
CA TYR A 67 -3.90 4.64 -1.75
C TYR A 67 -2.71 5.59 -1.83
N VAL A 68 -1.50 5.06 -2.04
CA VAL A 68 -0.29 5.87 -2.20
C VAL A 68 -0.40 6.76 -3.44
N GLN A 69 -0.92 6.24 -4.54
CA GLN A 69 -1.09 7.02 -5.77
C GLN A 69 -2.08 8.18 -5.58
N VAL A 70 -3.23 7.94 -4.95
CA VAL A 70 -4.22 8.99 -4.64
C VAL A 70 -3.61 10.06 -3.74
N LYS A 71 -2.81 9.68 -2.74
CA LYS A 71 -2.10 10.65 -1.88
C LYS A 71 -1.17 11.55 -2.68
N LEU A 72 -0.36 10.98 -3.57
CA LEU A 72 0.55 11.76 -4.41
C LEU A 72 -0.20 12.68 -5.36
N GLN A 73 -1.30 12.22 -5.95
CA GLN A 73 -2.16 13.04 -6.81
C GLN A 73 -2.81 14.18 -6.03
N PHE A 74 -3.33 13.90 -4.84
CA PHE A 74 -3.90 14.92 -3.95
C PHE A 74 -2.86 15.98 -3.59
N GLN A 75 -1.66 15.56 -3.17
CA GLN A 75 -0.58 16.49 -2.84
C GLN A 75 -0.20 17.35 -4.05
N ALA A 76 -0.06 16.76 -5.24
CA ALA A 76 0.29 17.50 -6.46
C ALA A 76 -0.79 18.53 -6.85
N ILE A 77 -2.07 18.20 -6.69
CA ILE A 77 -3.17 19.15 -6.94
C ILE A 77 -3.14 20.27 -5.89
N LEU A 78 -2.91 19.92 -4.63
CA LEU A 78 -2.84 20.87 -3.53
C LEU A 78 -1.67 21.84 -3.71
N ASP A 79 -0.50 21.35 -4.13
CA ASP A 79 0.66 22.17 -4.49
C ASP A 79 0.34 23.18 -5.61
N GLN A 80 -0.50 22.79 -6.57
CA GLN A 80 -0.86 23.64 -7.70
C GLN A 80 -1.87 24.74 -7.33
N VAL A 81 -2.82 24.45 -6.44
CA VAL A 81 -3.96 25.34 -6.15
C VAL A 81 -3.76 26.11 -4.84
N PHE A 82 -3.07 25.52 -3.87
CA PHE A 82 -2.90 26.07 -2.53
C PHE A 82 -1.55 25.64 -1.89
N PRO A 83 -0.42 26.12 -2.44
CA PRO A 83 0.92 25.74 -1.97
C PRO A 83 1.19 26.11 -0.51
N GLU A 84 0.62 27.22 -0.02
CA GLU A 84 0.77 27.69 1.37
C GLU A 84 0.06 26.80 2.40
N TYR A 85 -0.74 25.84 1.97
CA TYR A 85 -1.38 24.88 2.87
C TYR A 85 -0.36 23.92 3.53
N HIS A 86 0.83 23.78 2.93
CA HIS A 86 1.92 22.99 3.49
C HIS A 86 2.41 23.61 4.80
N GLY A 87 2.11 22.95 5.93
CA GLY A 87 2.52 23.36 7.27
C GLY A 87 1.40 23.99 8.12
N VAL A 88 0.19 24.17 7.57
CA VAL A 88 -0.98 24.62 8.36
C VAL A 88 -1.46 23.50 9.30
N PHE A 89 -1.40 22.26 8.83
CA PHE A 89 -1.70 21.06 9.60
C PHE A 89 -0.46 20.17 9.64
N GLY A 90 -0.16 19.59 10.81
CA GLY A 90 0.87 18.56 10.96
C GLY A 90 0.48 17.22 10.32
N ASP A 91 -0.83 16.94 10.19
CA ASP A 91 -1.33 15.87 9.32
C ASP A 91 -2.27 16.45 8.24
N LEU A 92 -1.75 16.55 7.02
CA LEU A 92 -2.52 17.00 5.85
C LEU A 92 -3.72 16.09 5.52
N TYR A 93 -3.67 14.82 5.90
CA TYR A 93 -4.74 13.84 5.62
C TYR A 93 -5.70 13.66 6.80
N SER A 94 -5.59 14.52 7.83
CA SER A 94 -6.54 14.53 8.94
C SER A 94 -7.95 14.85 8.46
N LYS A 95 -8.96 14.36 9.18
CA LYS A 95 -10.38 14.59 8.84
C LYS A 95 -10.71 16.07 8.77
N VAL A 96 -10.19 16.85 9.72
CA VAL A 96 -10.38 18.30 9.80
C VAL A 96 -9.77 18.99 8.57
N SER A 97 -8.52 18.66 8.22
CA SER A 97 -7.85 19.19 7.02
C SER A 97 -8.61 18.87 5.74
N LEU A 98 -8.99 17.61 5.53
CA LEU A 98 -9.75 17.20 4.34
C LEU A 98 -11.12 17.85 4.27
N ARG A 99 -11.77 18.09 5.42
CA ARG A 99 -13.07 18.77 5.47
C ARG A 99 -12.94 20.25 5.16
N LEU A 100 -11.92 20.90 5.70
CA LEU A 100 -11.63 22.31 5.40
C LEU A 100 -11.38 22.49 3.90
N LEU A 101 -10.53 21.65 3.29
CA LEU A 101 -10.26 21.67 1.85
C LEU A 101 -11.48 21.29 1.00
N ALA A 102 -12.38 20.45 1.51
CA ALA A 102 -13.62 20.12 0.80
C ALA A 102 -14.62 21.29 0.75
N LEU A 103 -14.59 22.17 1.76
CA LEU A 103 -15.44 23.36 1.82
C LEU A 103 -14.78 24.55 1.10
N HIS A 104 -13.47 24.70 1.26
CA HIS A 104 -12.68 25.82 0.74
C HIS A 104 -11.37 25.32 0.12
N PRO A 105 -11.42 24.85 -1.14
CA PRO A 105 -10.25 24.29 -1.82
C PRO A 105 -9.20 25.33 -2.24
N THR A 106 -9.55 26.63 -2.28
CA THR A 106 -8.63 27.68 -2.74
C THR A 106 -8.19 28.63 -1.63
N SER A 107 -6.95 29.13 -1.72
CA SER A 107 -6.39 30.13 -0.78
C SER A 107 -7.28 31.38 -0.64
N LYS A 108 -7.92 31.83 -1.74
CA LYS A 108 -8.79 33.02 -1.73
C LYS A 108 -10.05 32.82 -0.91
N GLU A 109 -10.69 31.66 -1.03
CA GLU A 109 -11.88 31.33 -0.24
C GLU A 109 -11.53 31.25 1.25
N VAL A 110 -10.36 30.70 1.60
CA VAL A 110 -9.88 30.65 3.00
C VAL A 110 -9.62 32.05 3.57
N LEU A 111 -9.11 32.99 2.76
CA LEU A 111 -8.88 34.38 3.18
C LEU A 111 -10.17 35.18 3.38
N GLU A 112 -11.28 34.77 2.77
CA GLU A 112 -12.58 35.43 2.93
C GLU A 112 -13.35 34.94 4.17
N LEU A 113 -12.96 33.83 4.79
CA LEU A 113 -13.60 33.33 6.01
C LEU A 113 -13.17 34.10 7.25
N ASP A 114 -14.13 34.26 8.16
CA ASP A 114 -13.85 34.74 9.51
C ASP A 114 -13.24 33.61 10.37
N GLU A 115 -12.40 33.97 11.34
CA GLU A 115 -11.75 33.03 12.26
C GLU A 115 -12.77 32.15 13.00
N LYS A 116 -13.96 32.70 13.26
CA LYS A 116 -15.07 31.99 13.89
C LYS A 116 -15.65 30.88 13.03
N GLU A 117 -15.71 31.06 11.72
CA GLU A 117 -16.28 30.07 10.80
C GLU A 117 -15.33 28.88 10.62
N ILE A 118 -14.02 29.16 10.55
CA ILE A 118 -12.99 28.12 10.54
C ILE A 118 -13.04 27.33 11.86
N THR A 119 -13.09 28.03 12.98
CA THR A 119 -13.17 27.40 14.31
C THR A 119 -14.44 26.56 14.47
N ALA A 120 -15.59 27.04 13.98
CA ALA A 120 -16.85 26.31 14.01
C ALA A 120 -16.80 25.04 13.14
N THR A 121 -16.14 25.11 11.97
CA THR A 121 -15.95 23.96 11.08
C THR A 121 -15.08 22.88 11.73
N ILE A 122 -14.00 23.30 12.39
CA ILE A 122 -13.12 22.41 13.14
C ILE A 122 -13.89 21.77 14.30
N LEU A 123 -14.62 22.56 15.08
CA LEU A 123 -15.45 22.08 16.20
C LEU A 123 -16.54 21.11 15.74
N ALA A 124 -17.19 21.38 14.61
CA ALA A 124 -18.22 20.51 14.05
C ALA A 124 -17.68 19.12 13.66
N GLU A 125 -16.45 19.04 13.14
CA GLU A 125 -15.82 17.77 12.77
C GLU A 125 -15.28 17.01 13.99
N ILE A 126 -14.85 17.73 15.02
CA ILE A 126 -14.36 17.12 16.27
C ILE A 126 -15.53 16.62 17.15
N GLY A 127 -16.66 17.30 17.13
CA GLY A 127 -17.83 16.99 17.95
C GLY A 127 -17.63 17.40 19.41
N GLU A 128 -18.07 16.57 20.36
CA GLU A 128 -17.95 16.88 21.79
C GLU A 128 -16.49 16.87 22.26
N ILE A 129 -16.04 18.00 22.81
CA ILE A 129 -14.68 18.16 23.37
C ILE A 129 -14.44 17.18 24.54
N ASP A 130 -15.50 16.84 25.28
CA ASP A 130 -15.48 15.88 26.39
C ASP A 130 -15.09 14.45 25.97
N ARG A 131 -15.11 14.16 24.67
CA ARG A 131 -14.65 12.88 24.12
C ARG A 131 -13.13 12.71 24.23
N PHE A 132 -12.40 13.80 24.45
CA PHE A 132 -10.95 13.82 24.60
C PHE A 132 -10.56 14.07 26.05
N ASN A 133 -10.18 13.00 26.75
CA ASN A 133 -9.73 13.11 28.15
C ASN A 133 -8.52 14.05 28.34
N HIS A 134 -7.75 14.34 27.28
CA HIS A 134 -6.56 15.21 27.32
C HIS A 134 -6.44 16.09 26.06
N ALA A 135 -6.07 17.35 26.24
CA ALA A 135 -5.86 18.33 25.16
C ALA A 135 -4.85 17.88 24.09
N LYS A 136 -3.82 17.12 24.46
CA LYS A 136 -2.87 16.54 23.48
C LYS A 136 -3.54 15.59 22.49
N LYS A 137 -4.52 14.80 22.93
CA LYS A 137 -5.28 13.89 22.05
C LYS A 137 -6.18 14.66 21.10
N PHE A 138 -6.70 15.79 21.56
CA PHE A 138 -7.48 16.71 20.74
C PHE A 138 -6.62 17.34 19.64
N VAL A 139 -5.45 17.89 19.98
CA VAL A 139 -4.53 18.51 19.00
C VAL A 139 -4.02 17.50 17.98
N ALA A 140 -3.68 16.27 18.42
CA ALA A 140 -3.29 15.18 17.54
C ALA A 140 -4.42 14.73 16.61
N PHE A 141 -5.67 14.67 17.09
CA PHE A 141 -6.84 14.30 16.28
C PHE A 141 -7.17 15.36 15.24
N ALA A 142 -7.07 16.64 15.61
CA ALA A 142 -7.25 17.76 14.70
C ALA A 142 -6.14 17.84 13.63
N GLY A 143 -5.04 17.09 13.80
CA GLY A 143 -3.89 17.13 12.90
C GLY A 143 -3.12 18.45 13.00
N ILE A 144 -3.25 19.19 14.11
CA ILE A 144 -2.60 20.50 14.34
C ILE A 144 -1.26 20.32 15.09
N ASP A 145 -0.91 19.08 15.48
CA ASP A 145 0.37 18.79 16.14
C ASP A 145 1.53 18.93 15.13
N PRO A 146 2.50 19.85 15.32
CA PRO A 146 3.64 20.04 14.41
C PRO A 146 4.66 18.90 14.44
N SER A 147 4.37 17.78 15.10
CA SER A 147 5.22 16.60 15.11
C SER A 147 5.35 16.00 13.70
N ASP A 148 6.53 16.17 13.08
CA ASP A 148 6.92 15.64 11.77
C ASP A 148 6.45 14.18 11.57
N PHE A 149 5.34 13.99 10.86
CA PHE A 149 4.99 12.69 10.28
C PHE A 149 5.84 12.47 9.02
N SER A 150 7.15 12.32 9.22
CA SER A 150 8.00 11.75 8.18
C SER A 150 7.49 10.34 7.91
N SER A 151 6.94 10.13 6.71
CA SER A 151 6.54 8.82 6.23
C SER A 151 7.80 7.95 6.15
N GLY A 152 8.08 7.20 7.22
CA GLY A 152 9.02 6.09 7.25
C GLY A 152 10.42 6.37 6.69
N LYS A 153 11.24 7.13 7.41
CA LYS A 153 12.69 6.89 7.40
C LYS A 153 13.13 6.48 8.80
N PHE A 154 13.20 5.18 9.02
CA PHE A 154 13.92 4.60 10.15
C PHE A 154 15.38 5.06 10.07
N THR A 155 15.74 6.10 10.81
CA THR A 155 17.15 6.43 11.04
C THR A 155 17.69 5.43 12.05
N ALA A 156 18.34 4.38 11.56
CA ALA A 156 19.19 3.56 12.39
C ALA A 156 20.28 4.46 13.00
N SER A 157 20.16 4.76 14.29
CA SER A 157 21.20 5.48 15.05
C SER A 157 22.40 4.54 15.20
N ASN A 158 23.43 4.76 14.39
CA ASN A 158 24.69 4.05 14.50
C ASN A 158 25.47 4.67 15.67
N HIS A 159 25.47 3.98 16.82
CA HIS A 159 26.30 4.34 17.96
C HIS A 159 27.72 3.80 17.71
N LYS A 160 28.69 4.70 17.62
CA LYS A 160 30.09 4.36 17.92
C LYS A 160 30.82 5.58 18.46
#